data_AF-A0A3N9NFK6-F1
#
_entry.id   AF-A0A3N9NFK6-F1
#
_cell.length_a   1.000
_cell.length_b   1.000
_cell.length_c   1.000
_cell.angle_alpha   90.00
_cell.angle_beta   90.00
_cell.angle_gamma   90.00
#
_symmetry.space_group_name_H-M   'P 1'
#
loop_
_entity.id
_entity.type
_entity.pdbx_description
1 polymer ?
#
loop_
_entity_poly.entity_id
_entity_poly.type
_entity_poly.pdbx_seq_one_letter_code
_entity_poly.pdbx_strand_id
1 'polypeptide(L)'
;MENKIDAIKDAIRLLGLEEKASLHQIRKNYRKLLFQWHPDRCKEDKEICNEKTRKLHQSFKLLVAYCESYQFSFDDGTLNSQFKSDAATKFWFDRFGEDPIWS
;
A
#
# COMPACT_ATOMS: atom_id res chain seq x y z
N MET A 1 -4.25 -5.56 -25.97
CA MET A 1 -3.60 -4.93 -24.79
C MET A 1 -4.60 -4.59 -23.67
N GLU A 2 -5.85 -5.05 -23.73
CA GLU A 2 -6.88 -4.80 -22.70
C GLU A 2 -6.65 -5.57 -21.39
N ASN A 3 -6.03 -6.76 -21.44
CA ASN A 3 -5.95 -7.66 -20.28
C ASN A 3 -5.24 -7.11 -19.03
N LYS A 4 -4.28 -6.17 -19.15
CA LYS A 4 -3.53 -5.66 -17.99
C LYS A 4 -4.34 -4.69 -17.15
N ILE A 5 -5.14 -3.83 -17.78
CA ILE A 5 -5.95 -2.83 -17.06
C ILE A 5 -7.03 -3.55 -16.25
N ASP A 6 -7.68 -4.54 -16.85
CA ASP A 6 -8.71 -5.33 -16.16
C ASP A 6 -8.12 -6.15 -15.02
N ALA A 7 -6.93 -6.75 -15.21
CA ALA A 7 -6.23 -7.45 -14.14
C ALA A 7 -5.85 -6.53 -12.95
N ILE A 8 -5.49 -5.27 -13.22
CA ILE A 8 -5.25 -4.27 -12.16
C ILE A 8 -6.56 -3.96 -11.41
N LYS A 9 -7.66 -3.73 -12.14
CA LYS A 9 -8.97 -3.44 -11.53
C LYS A 9 -9.46 -4.59 -10.66
N ASP A 10 -9.30 -5.82 -11.13
CA ASP A 10 -9.66 -7.02 -10.37
C ASP A 10 -8.75 -7.19 -9.14
N ALA A 11 -7.45 -6.90 -9.26
CA ALA A 11 -6.53 -6.90 -8.12
C ALA A 11 -6.91 -5.87 -7.05
N ILE A 12 -7.31 -4.65 -7.44
CA ILE A 12 -7.79 -3.59 -6.54
C ILE A 12 -9.04 -4.06 -5.80
N ARG A 13 -10.03 -4.60 -6.52
CA ARG A 13 -11.27 -5.15 -5.95
C ARG A 13 -10.98 -6.30 -4.98
N LEU A 14 -10.09 -7.22 -5.36
CA LEU A 14 -9.73 -8.37 -4.54
C LEU A 14 -9.03 -7.97 -3.24
N LEU A 15 -8.18 -6.94 -3.28
CA LEU A 15 -7.52 -6.39 -2.09
C LEU A 15 -8.41 -5.41 -1.30
N GLY A 16 -9.64 -5.17 -1.74
CA GLY A 16 -10.58 -4.24 -1.10
C GLY A 16 -10.05 -2.81 -1.05
N LEU A 17 -9.39 -2.37 -2.11
CA LEU A 17 -8.83 -1.03 -2.25
C LEU A 17 -9.80 -0.11 -2.99
N GLU A 18 -9.72 1.18 -2.69
CA GLU A 18 -10.43 2.22 -3.46
C GLU A 18 -9.70 2.51 -4.78
N GLU A 19 -10.33 3.32 -5.65
CA GLU A 19 -9.73 3.72 -6.94
C GLU A 19 -8.39 4.44 -6.78
N LYS A 20 -8.19 5.12 -5.65
CA LYS A 20 -6.94 5.75 -5.25
C LYS A 20 -6.41 5.07 -4.00
N ALA A 21 -5.27 4.41 -4.11
CA ALA A 21 -4.60 3.79 -2.98
C ALA A 21 -3.09 4.05 -3.02
N SER A 22 -2.48 4.30 -1.85
CA SER A 22 -1.04 4.38 -1.71
C SER A 22 -0.41 2.99 -1.57
N LEU A 23 0.89 2.86 -1.86
CA LEU A 23 1.63 1.60 -1.64
C LEU A 23 1.51 1.11 -0.18
N HIS A 24 1.44 2.05 0.78
CA HIS A 24 1.21 1.73 2.18
C HIS A 24 -0.15 1.06 2.39
N GLN A 25 -1.23 1.60 1.81
CA GLN A 25 -2.58 1.02 1.90
C GLN A 25 -2.66 -0.35 1.22
N ILE A 26 -2.03 -0.51 0.04
CA ILE A 26 -1.93 -1.81 -0.65
C ILE A 26 -1.30 -2.85 0.27
N ARG A 27 -0.13 -2.54 0.87
CA ARG A 27 0.56 -3.42 1.81
C ARG A 27 -0.25 -3.70 3.07
N LYS A 28 -0.96 -2.70 3.61
CA LYS A 28 -1.79 -2.83 4.81
C LYS A 28 -2.96 -3.78 4.58
N ASN A 29 -3.72 -3.59 3.50
CA ASN A 29 -4.86 -4.45 3.17
C ASN A 29 -4.42 -5.86 2.81
N TYR A 30 -3.32 -6.00 2.07
CA TYR A 30 -2.72 -7.29 1.78
C TYR A 30 -2.41 -8.09 3.06
N ARG A 31 -1.73 -7.48 4.04
CA ARG A 31 -1.44 -8.13 5.33
C ARG A 31 -2.70 -8.51 6.10
N LYS A 32 -3.72 -7.65 6.09
CA LYS A 32 -5.02 -7.91 6.73
C LYS A 32 -5.70 -9.14 6.13
N LEU A 33 -5.76 -9.22 4.80
CA LEU A 33 -6.37 -10.35 4.09
C LEU A 33 -5.54 -11.63 4.24
N LEU A 34 -4.21 -11.53 4.20
CA LEU A 34 -3.34 -12.67 4.43
C LEU A 34 -3.54 -13.26 5.82
N PHE A 35 -3.71 -12.43 6.85
CA PHE A 35 -3.99 -12.89 8.21
C PHE A 35 -5.34 -13.60 8.33
N GLN A 36 -6.34 -13.16 7.56
CA GLN A 36 -7.67 -13.77 7.52
C GLN A 36 -7.67 -15.12 6.81
N TRP A 37 -6.97 -15.22 5.68
CA TRP A 37 -6.94 -16.42 4.83
C TRP A 37 -5.73 -17.33 5.08
N HIS A 38 -4.90 -17.01 6.08
CA HIS A 38 -3.72 -17.80 6.41
C HIS A 38 -4.12 -19.24 6.72
N PRO A 39 -3.48 -20.26 6.13
CA PRO A 39 -3.86 -21.67 6.30
C PRO A 39 -3.90 -22.11 7.78
N ASP A 40 -3.10 -21.50 8.65
CA ASP A 40 -3.11 -21.79 10.10
C ASP A 40 -4.31 -21.20 10.86
N ARG A 41 -4.95 -20.16 10.34
CA ARG A 41 -6.06 -19.43 10.99
C ARG A 41 -7.40 -19.65 10.32
N CYS A 42 -7.37 -20.14 9.08
CA CYS A 42 -8.54 -20.32 8.27
C CYS A 42 -9.39 -21.47 8.83
N LYS A 43 -10.64 -21.17 9.18
CA LYS A 43 -11.63 -22.16 9.65
C LYS A 43 -12.35 -22.86 8.49
N GLU A 44 -12.15 -22.39 7.26
CA GLU A 44 -12.66 -22.99 6.03
C GLU A 44 -11.72 -24.12 5.55
N ASP A 45 -12.12 -24.79 4.46
CA ASP A 45 -11.34 -25.85 3.84
C ASP A 45 -9.95 -25.33 3.41
N LYS A 46 -8.91 -26.12 3.67
CA LYS A 46 -7.51 -25.76 3.39
C LYS A 46 -7.30 -25.42 1.92
N GLU A 47 -8.02 -26.08 1.02
CA GLU A 47 -7.94 -25.79 -0.42
C GLU A 47 -8.44 -24.38 -0.75
N ILE A 48 -9.56 -23.96 -0.16
CA ILE A 48 -10.14 -22.62 -0.37
C ILE A 48 -9.20 -21.54 0.16
N CYS A 49 -8.62 -21.76 1.35
CA CYS A 49 -7.70 -20.82 1.97
C CYS A 49 -6.39 -20.69 1.16
N ASN A 50 -5.87 -21.81 0.64
CA ASN A 50 -4.71 -21.82 -0.25
C ASN A 50 -4.98 -21.09 -1.56
N GLU A 51 -6.14 -21.31 -2.17
CA GLU A 51 -6.50 -20.67 -3.42
C GLU A 51 -6.65 -19.14 -3.25
N LYS A 52 -7.33 -18.71 -2.18
CA LYS A 52 -7.47 -17.28 -1.84
C LYS A 52 -6.12 -16.63 -1.54
N THR A 53 -5.26 -17.30 -0.78
CA THR A 53 -3.91 -16.82 -0.49
C THR A 53 -3.06 -16.70 -1.76
N ARG A 54 -3.17 -17.65 -2.69
CA ARG A 54 -2.50 -17.60 -3.98
C ARG A 54 -2.98 -16.41 -4.82
N LYS A 55 -4.30 -16.20 -4.90
CA LYS A 55 -4.90 -15.06 -5.61
C LYS A 55 -4.44 -13.72 -5.00
N LEU A 56 -4.43 -13.60 -3.66
CA LEU A 56 -3.92 -12.42 -2.95
C LEU A 56 -2.45 -12.12 -3.31
N HIS A 57 -1.59 -13.14 -3.30
CA HIS A 57 -0.18 -12.99 -3.67
C HIS A 57 -0.01 -12.49 -5.11
N GLN A 58 -0.78 -13.04 -6.05
CA GLN A 58 -0.72 -12.64 -7.46
C GLN A 58 -1.17 -11.19 -7.65
N SER A 59 -2.30 -10.80 -7.07
CA SER A 59 -2.82 -9.44 -7.12
C SER A 59 -1.85 -8.44 -6.49
N PHE A 60 -1.26 -8.78 -5.35
CA PHE A 60 -0.27 -7.92 -4.69
C PHE A 60 0.97 -7.70 -5.56
N LYS A 61 1.55 -8.76 -6.13
CA LYS A 61 2.71 -8.64 -7.04
C LYS A 61 2.42 -7.77 -8.24
N LEU A 62 1.23 -7.92 -8.83
CA LEU A 62 0.81 -7.14 -9.99
C LEU A 62 0.69 -5.65 -9.66
N LEU A 63 0.07 -5.29 -8.53
CA LEU A 63 -0.04 -3.90 -8.11
C LEU A 63 1.31 -3.29 -7.75
N VAL A 64 2.18 -4.04 -7.07
CA VAL A 64 3.53 -3.57 -6.74
C VAL A 64 4.33 -3.32 -8.02
N ALA A 65 4.32 -4.24 -8.98
CA ALA A 65 5.00 -4.04 -10.27
C ALA A 65 4.46 -2.82 -11.03
N TYR A 66 3.15 -2.58 -10.98
CA TYR A 66 2.55 -1.37 -11.52
C TYR A 66 3.08 -0.10 -10.83
N CYS A 67 3.08 -0.07 -9.50
CA CYS A 67 3.61 1.07 -8.73
C CYS A 67 5.12 1.29 -8.94
N GLU A 68 5.92 0.22 -9.02
CA GLU A 68 7.37 0.29 -9.21
C GLU A 68 7.76 0.80 -10.59
N SER A 69 6.90 0.65 -11.59
CA SER A 69 7.13 1.21 -12.93
C SER A 69 6.98 2.74 -12.99
N TYR A 70 6.46 3.36 -11.93
CA TYR A 70 6.27 4.80 -11.88
C TYR A 70 7.55 5.51 -11.46
N GLN A 71 8.04 6.42 -12.31
CA GLN A 71 9.19 7.27 -11.99
C GLN A 71 8.74 8.51 -11.23
N PHE A 72 9.45 8.83 -10.14
CA PHE A 72 9.20 10.03 -9.35
C PHE A 72 10.24 11.10 -9.70
N SER A 73 9.79 12.34 -9.85
CA SER A 73 10.68 13.51 -9.91
C SER A 73 10.99 13.98 -8.50
N PHE A 74 12.27 14.22 -8.21
CA PHE A 74 12.76 14.73 -6.93
C PHE A 74 13.21 16.19 -7.04
N ASP A 75 12.72 16.93 -8.05
CA ASP A 75 13.01 18.36 -8.15
C ASP A 75 12.32 19.14 -7.01
N ASP A 76 12.98 20.20 -6.55
CA ASP A 76 12.53 21.01 -5.42
C ASP A 76 11.12 21.60 -5.65
N GLY A 77 10.73 21.86 -6.90
CA GLY A 77 9.39 22.35 -7.23
C GLY A 77 8.29 21.32 -6.97
N THR A 78 8.49 20.09 -7.44
CA THR A 78 7.59 18.95 -7.21
C THR A 78 7.53 18.57 -5.74
N LEU A 79 8.66 18.50 -5.06
CA LEU A 79 8.73 18.18 -3.63
C LEU A 79 8.03 19.24 -2.79
N ASN A 80 8.30 20.53 -3.02
CA ASN A 80 7.64 21.61 -2.31
C ASN A 80 6.13 21.65 -2.55
N SER A 81 5.64 21.17 -3.70
CA SER A 81 4.21 21.04 -3.98
C SER A 81 3.56 19.88 -3.24
N GLN A 82 4.20 18.70 -3.23
CA GLN A 82 3.68 17.49 -2.60
C GLN A 82 3.73 17.55 -1.07
N PHE A 83 4.77 18.18 -0.51
CA PHE A 83 5.00 18.28 0.93
C PHE A 83 4.64 19.66 1.52
N LYS A 84 3.74 20.45 0.89
CA LYS A 84 3.29 21.75 1.45
C LYS A 84 2.77 21.67 2.90
N SER A 85 2.41 20.48 3.39
CA SER A 85 2.00 20.22 4.77
C SER A 85 3.16 20.04 5.77
N ASP A 86 4.41 19.87 5.32
CA ASP A 86 5.57 19.78 6.22
C ASP A 86 5.95 21.12 6.83
N ALA A 87 5.31 22.23 6.44
CA ALA A 87 5.41 23.46 7.22
C ALA A 87 4.93 23.24 8.67
N ALA A 88 3.90 22.41 8.89
CA ALA A 88 3.42 22.09 10.23
C ALA A 88 4.36 21.13 10.95
N THR A 89 4.87 20.10 10.27
CA THR A 89 5.85 19.14 10.84
C THR A 89 7.17 19.82 11.17
N LYS A 90 7.67 20.68 10.28
CA LYS A 90 8.89 21.48 10.44
C LYS A 90 8.71 22.54 11.51
N PHE A 91 7.56 23.23 11.57
CA PHE A 91 7.26 24.14 12.67
C PHE A 91 7.24 23.41 14.02
N TRP A 92 6.62 22.23 14.10
CA TRP A 92 6.58 21.45 15.33
C TRP A 92 7.98 20.94 15.73
N PHE A 93 8.79 20.49 14.77
CA PHE A 93 10.16 20.03 15.01
C PHE A 93 11.12 21.19 15.35
N ASP A 94 11.05 22.32 14.66
CA ASP A 94 11.85 23.52 14.98
C ASP A 94 11.47 24.12 16.34
N ARG A 95 10.20 23.97 16.78
CA ARG A 95 9.70 24.55 18.04
C ARG A 95 9.84 23.61 19.25
N PHE A 96 9.77 22.30 19.05
CA PHE A 96 9.70 21.28 20.11
C PHE A 96 10.65 20.08 19.92
N GLY A 97 11.46 20.04 18.86
CA GLY A 97 12.35 18.90 18.54
C GLY A 97 13.62 18.82 19.39
N GLU A 98 14.01 19.90 20.08
CA GLU A 98 15.10 19.93 21.07
C GLU A 98 14.60 19.82 22.52
N ASP A 99 13.43 19.20 22.75
CA ASP A 99 12.91 19.00 24.10
C ASP A 99 13.49 17.71 24.73
N PRO A 100 14.25 17.78 25.85
CA PRO A 100 14.90 16.63 26.46
C PRO A 100 13.95 15.61 27.11
N ILE A 101 12.63 15.81 27.01
CA ILE A 101 11.62 14.83 27.43
C ILE A 101 11.56 13.63 26.47
N TRP A 102 12.12 13.74 25.26
CA TRP A 102 12.05 12.70 24.23
C TRP A 102 13.41 12.28 23.63
N SER A 103 14.54 12.60 24.29
CA SER A 103 15.89 12.08 23.96
C SER A 103 16.28 10.90 24.83
#